data_AF-A0A501XGB1-F1
#
_entry.id   AF-A0A501XGB1-F1
#
_cell.length_a   1.000
_cell.length_b   1.000
_cell.length_c   1.000
_cell.angle_alpha   90.00
_cell.angle_beta   90.00
_cell.angle_gamma   90.00
#
_symmetry.space_group_name_H-M   'P 1'
#
loop_
_entity.id
_entity.type
_entity.pdbx_description
1 polymer ?
#
loop_
_entity_poly.entity_id
_entity_poly.type
_entity_poly.pdbx_seq_one_letter_code
_entity_poly.pdbx_strand_id
1 'polypeptide(L)'
;MRWLTCLVVCCSLTGCATITSRMGENSTWGHSFSSVQTAVDNGEECAIVSALSAPPLLLFTIPLTLVDMGSSLIVDTVMLPVDLAITPSNPKLRTPRSMFCHYNYSI
;
A
#
# COMPACT_ATOMS: atom_id res chain seq x y z
N MET A 1 -4.42 28.47 -2.62
CA MET A 1 -4.75 27.43 -3.61
C MET A 1 -3.74 26.29 -3.67
N ARG A 2 -2.42 26.54 -3.83
CA ARG A 2 -1.39 25.47 -3.93
C ARG A 2 -1.41 24.42 -2.79
N TRP A 3 -1.70 24.85 -1.55
CA TRP A 3 -1.78 23.95 -0.40
C TRP A 3 -2.98 23.02 -0.45
N LEU A 4 -4.14 23.51 -0.91
CA LEU A 4 -5.35 22.71 -1.08
C LEU A 4 -5.17 21.68 -2.20
N THR A 5 -4.54 22.05 -3.32
CA THR A 5 -4.21 21.09 -4.38
C THR A 5 -3.22 20.04 -3.92
N CYS A 6 -2.20 20.42 -3.13
CA CYS A 6 -1.26 19.46 -2.55
C CYS A 6 -1.95 18.51 -1.56
N LEU A 7 -2.87 19.01 -0.73
CA LEU A 7 -3.65 18.22 0.20
C LEU A 7 -4.56 17.24 -0.54
N VAL A 8 -5.26 17.70 -1.59
CA VAL A 8 -6.13 16.85 -2.41
C VAL A 8 -5.31 15.78 -3.13
N VAL A 9 -4.16 16.13 -3.72
CA VAL A 9 -3.26 15.18 -4.39
C VAL A 9 -2.72 14.15 -3.40
N CYS A 10 -2.26 14.58 -2.22
CA CYS A 10 -1.84 13.68 -1.16
C CYS A 10 -2.98 12.77 -0.71
N CYS A 11 -4.18 13.30 -0.44
CA CYS A 11 -5.35 12.52 -0.04
C CYS A 11 -5.79 11.49 -1.11
N SER A 12 -5.66 11.82 -2.39
CA SER A 12 -5.97 10.88 -3.49
C SER A 12 -4.88 9.82 -3.72
N LEU A 13 -3.69 10.01 -3.18
CA LEU A 13 -2.56 9.07 -3.29
C LEU A 13 -2.29 8.30 -1.99
N THR A 14 -2.83 8.76 -0.86
CA THR A 14 -2.76 8.09 0.44
C THR A 14 -3.82 7.01 0.57
N GLY A 15 -3.44 5.84 1.09
CA GLY A 15 -4.39 4.81 1.51
C GLY A 15 -4.80 3.87 0.38
N CYS A 16 -4.11 3.89 -0.77
CA CYS A 16 -4.30 2.88 -1.80
C CYS A 16 -4.04 1.48 -1.23
N ALA A 17 -2.94 1.31 -0.50
CA ALA A 17 -2.62 0.05 0.17
C ALA A 17 -3.62 -0.34 1.26
N THR A 18 -4.23 0.64 1.93
CA THR A 18 -5.28 0.42 2.93
C THR A 18 -6.58 -0.06 2.28
N ILE A 19 -6.98 0.54 1.16
CA ILE A 19 -8.20 0.13 0.44
C ILE A 19 -8.02 -1.27 -0.11
N THR A 20 -6.87 -1.56 -0.73
CA THR A 20 -6.60 -2.87 -1.33
C THR A 20 -6.42 -3.98 -0.30
N SER A 21 -5.84 -3.69 0.88
CA SER A 21 -5.71 -4.68 1.96
C SER A 21 -7.04 -5.02 2.62
N ARG A 22 -8.00 -4.09 2.66
CA ARG A 22 -9.26 -4.26 3.41
C ARG A 22 -10.48 -4.60 2.55
N MET A 23 -10.38 -4.57 1.22
CA MET A 23 -11.49 -4.82 0.29
C MET A 23 -11.22 -5.99 -0.65
N GLY A 24 -12.29 -6.66 -1.09
CA GLY A 24 -12.25 -7.76 -2.06
C GLY A 24 -12.07 -9.15 -1.44
N GLU A 25 -12.00 -10.18 -2.30
CA GLU A 25 -11.86 -11.59 -1.87
C GLU A 25 -10.56 -11.89 -1.13
N ASN A 26 -9.52 -11.08 -1.35
CA ASN A 26 -8.20 -11.22 -0.73
C ASN A 26 -7.99 -10.24 0.44
N SER A 27 -9.07 -9.83 1.12
CA SER A 27 -8.92 -8.92 2.26
C SER A 27 -8.08 -9.55 3.37
N THR A 28 -7.23 -8.77 3.99
CA THR A 28 -6.31 -9.16 5.06
C THR A 28 -6.82 -8.75 6.44
N TRP A 29 -8.14 -8.63 6.63
CA TRP A 29 -8.73 -8.47 7.95
C TRP A 29 -8.27 -9.59 8.89
N GLY A 30 -7.94 -9.23 10.12
CA GLY A 30 -7.39 -10.19 11.09
C GLY A 30 -5.86 -10.28 11.07
N HIS A 31 -5.19 -9.61 10.13
CA HIS A 31 -3.73 -9.53 10.07
C HIS A 31 -3.26 -8.15 10.51
N SER A 32 -2.53 -8.12 11.62
CA SER A 32 -1.91 -6.89 12.16
C SER A 32 -0.95 -6.27 11.15
N PHE A 33 -1.09 -4.96 10.93
CA PHE A 33 -0.21 -4.18 10.04
C PHE A 33 -0.16 -4.63 8.57
N SER A 34 -1.22 -5.30 8.11
CA SER A 34 -1.28 -5.82 6.73
C SER A 34 -1.35 -4.73 5.67
N SER A 35 -1.93 -3.56 5.95
CA SER A 35 -1.96 -2.43 5.00
C SER A 35 -0.56 -1.83 4.82
N VAL A 36 0.21 -1.71 5.90
CA VAL A 36 1.63 -1.28 5.83
C VAL A 36 2.42 -2.25 4.96
N GLN A 37 2.28 -3.56 5.19
CA GLN A 37 3.01 -4.54 4.39
C GLN A 37 2.61 -4.46 2.91
N THR A 38 1.33 -4.22 2.63
CA THR A 38 0.82 -4.01 1.27
C THR A 38 1.44 -2.77 0.61
N ALA A 39 1.61 -1.68 1.38
CA ALA A 39 2.26 -0.46 0.89
C ALA A 39 3.75 -0.68 0.58
N VAL A 40 4.43 -1.50 1.38
CA VAL A 40 5.83 -1.89 1.16
C VAL A 40 5.97 -2.70 -0.13
N ASP A 41 5.18 -3.77 -0.28
CA ASP A 41 5.25 -4.65 -1.44
C ASP A 41 4.94 -3.88 -2.73
N ASN A 42 3.88 -3.06 -2.75
CA ASN A 42 3.56 -2.21 -3.90
C ASN A 42 4.66 -1.17 -4.18
N GLY A 43 5.23 -0.60 -3.13
CA GLY A 43 6.29 0.40 -3.22
C GLY A 43 7.57 -0.15 -3.84
N GLU A 44 7.97 -1.35 -3.44
CA GLU A 44 9.12 -2.08 -3.99
C GLU A 44 8.92 -2.38 -5.48
N GLU A 45 7.78 -2.98 -5.83
CA GLU A 45 7.43 -3.30 -7.21
C GLU A 45 7.39 -2.04 -8.11
N CYS A 46 6.76 -0.95 -7.64
CA CYS A 46 6.74 0.31 -8.38
C CYS A 46 8.12 0.95 -8.50
N ALA A 47 8.99 0.83 -7.49
CA ALA A 47 10.35 1.33 -7.56
C ALA A 47 11.19 0.55 -8.58
N ILE A 48 11.08 -0.79 -8.61
CA ILE A 48 11.77 -1.64 -9.58
C ILE A 48 11.31 -1.30 -11.01
N VAL A 49 9.98 -1.25 -11.24
CA VAL A 49 9.43 -0.87 -12.55
C VAL A 49 9.92 0.52 -12.95
N SER A 50 9.93 1.48 -12.03
CA SER A 50 10.42 2.84 -12.30
C SER A 50 11.91 2.84 -12.66
N ALA A 51 12.75 2.11 -11.90
CA ALA A 51 14.18 2.03 -12.15
C ALA A 51 14.50 1.43 -13.53
N LEU A 52 13.72 0.45 -13.99
CA LEU A 52 13.95 -0.26 -15.24
C LEU A 52 13.33 0.45 -16.46
N SER A 53 12.12 0.99 -16.33
CA SER A 53 11.37 1.56 -17.46
C SER A 53 11.59 3.06 -17.65
N ALA A 54 11.76 3.81 -16.56
CA ALA A 54 11.90 5.26 -16.58
C ALA A 54 12.55 5.77 -15.28
N PRO A 55 13.89 5.68 -15.14
CA PRO A 55 14.60 6.00 -13.90
C PRO A 55 14.24 7.34 -13.25
N PRO A 56 13.96 8.43 -13.99
CA PRO A 56 13.53 9.70 -13.39
C PRO A 56 12.24 9.61 -12.55
N LEU A 57 11.38 8.60 -12.80
CA LEU A 57 10.16 8.39 -12.01
C LEU A 57 10.44 8.01 -10.56
N LEU A 58 11.66 7.52 -10.23
CA LEU A 58 12.06 7.23 -8.84
C LEU A 58 11.94 8.44 -7.91
N LEU A 59 12.15 9.66 -8.44
CA LEU A 59 12.01 10.91 -7.69
C LEU A 59 10.56 11.15 -7.22
N PHE A 60 9.59 10.52 -7.86
CA PHE A 60 8.18 10.62 -7.51
C PHE A 60 7.68 9.37 -6.81
N THR A 61 8.10 8.17 -7.24
CA THR A 61 7.62 6.92 -6.64
C THR A 61 8.11 6.75 -5.20
N ILE A 62 9.35 7.08 -4.88
CA ILE A 62 9.86 6.95 -3.51
C ILE A 62 9.06 7.82 -2.51
N PRO A 63 8.87 9.14 -2.74
CA PRO A 63 8.05 9.95 -1.83
C PRO A 63 6.59 9.50 -1.73
N LEU A 64 5.99 9.07 -2.84
CA LEU A 64 4.61 8.58 -2.85
C LEU A 64 4.45 7.30 -2.04
N THR A 65 5.39 6.36 -2.21
CA THR A 65 5.44 5.13 -1.41
C THR A 65 5.56 5.43 0.08
N LEU A 66 6.42 6.37 0.48
CA LEU A 66 6.57 6.76 1.89
C LEU A 66 5.29 7.36 2.47
N VAL A 67 4.59 8.18 1.69
CA VAL A 67 3.29 8.76 2.08
C VAL A 67 2.23 7.65 2.22
N ASP A 68 2.17 6.69 1.31
CA ASP A 68 1.22 5.58 1.39
C ASP A 68 1.51 4.65 2.57
N MET A 69 2.78 4.31 2.81
CA MET A 69 3.23 3.57 4.00
C MET A 69 2.84 4.30 5.29
N GLY A 70 3.10 5.61 5.38
CA GLY A 70 2.78 6.41 6.55
C GLY A 70 1.27 6.46 6.82
N SER A 71 0.46 6.67 5.78
CA SER A 71 -1.00 6.65 5.91
C SER A 71 -1.53 5.26 6.30
N SER A 72 -0.97 4.20 5.75
CA SER A 72 -1.33 2.81 6.06
C SER A 72 -0.96 2.44 7.49
N LEU A 73 0.14 2.97 8.03
CA LEU A 73 0.53 2.78 9.43
C LEU A 73 -0.50 3.39 10.37
N ILE A 74 -0.98 4.60 10.06
CA ILE A 74 -2.02 5.26 10.84
C ILE A 74 -3.29 4.40 10.84
N VAL A 75 -3.72 3.95 9.66
CA VAL A 75 -4.94 3.14 9.56
C VAL A 75 -4.81 1.80 10.27
N ASP A 76 -3.70 1.08 10.08
CA ASP A 76 -3.47 -0.19 10.76
C ASP A 76 -3.39 -0.02 12.28
N THR A 77 -2.83 1.09 12.76
CA THR A 77 -2.81 1.37 14.20
C THR A 77 -4.22 1.60 14.75
N VAL A 78 -5.07 2.33 14.02
CA VAL A 78 -6.47 2.58 14.41
C VAL A 78 -7.31 1.31 14.31
N MET A 79 -7.06 0.47 13.30
CA MET A 79 -7.80 -0.76 13.03
C MET A 79 -7.25 -1.98 13.79
N LEU A 80 -6.12 -1.84 14.48
CA LEU A 80 -5.48 -2.93 15.22
C LEU A 80 -6.43 -3.65 16.21
N PRO A 81 -7.31 -2.96 16.97
CA PRO A 81 -8.26 -3.66 17.84
C PRO A 81 -9.23 -4.54 17.06
N VAL A 82 -9.63 -4.11 15.87
CA VAL A 82 -10.52 -4.86 14.98
C VAL A 82 -9.78 -6.05 14.39
N ASP A 83 -8.52 -5.88 13.98
CA ASP A 83 -7.69 -6.98 13.49
C ASP A 83 -7.43 -8.04 14.55
N LEU A 84 -7.26 -7.66 15.81
CA LEU A 84 -7.09 -8.65 16.87
C LEU A 84 -8.40 -9.38 17.23
N ALA A 85 -9.56 -8.79 16.92
CA ALA A 85 -10.87 -9.38 17.18
C ALA A 85 -11.37 -10.29 16.05
N ILE A 86 -10.87 -10.11 14.82
CA ILE A 86 -11.28 -10.89 13.65
C ILE A 86 -10.28 -12.02 13.40
N THR A 87 -10.79 -13.25 13.23
CA THR A 87 -9.93 -14.36 12.77
C THR A 87 -9.71 -14.23 11.26
N PRO A 88 -8.46 -14.25 10.77
CA PRO A 88 -8.18 -14.09 9.36
C PRO A 88 -8.76 -15.24 8.54
N SER A 89 -9.41 -14.90 7.42
CA SER A 89 -9.98 -15.87 6.46
C SER A 89 -8.93 -16.77 5.83
N ASN A 90 -7.74 -16.22 5.58
CA ASN A 90 -6.55 -16.96 5.14
C ASN A 90 -5.34 -16.58 6.00
N PRO A 91 -4.87 -17.47 6.90
CA PRO A 91 -3.79 -17.16 7.83
C PRO A 91 -2.41 -17.04 7.14
N LYS A 92 -2.29 -17.50 5.89
CA LYS A 92 -1.04 -17.38 5.12
C LYS A 92 -0.97 -16.11 4.26
N LEU A 93 -2.10 -15.44 4.05
CA LEU A 93 -2.19 -14.25 3.21
C LEU A 93 -1.83 -13.00 4.03
N ARG A 94 -0.61 -12.48 3.87
CA ARG A 94 -0.17 -11.26 4.58
C ARG A 94 -0.52 -9.98 3.85
N THR A 95 -0.52 -10.03 2.51
CA THR A 95 -0.83 -8.90 1.64
C THR A 95 -1.70 -9.37 0.47
N PRO A 96 -2.64 -8.54 0.00
CA PRO A 96 -3.33 -8.77 -1.26
C PRO A 96 -2.32 -8.69 -2.41
N ARG A 97 -2.63 -9.34 -3.54
CA ARG A 97 -1.78 -9.23 -4.75
C ARG A 97 -1.56 -7.77 -5.13
N SER A 98 -0.33 -7.42 -5.54
CA SER A 98 0.01 -6.09 -6.01
C SER A 98 -0.90 -5.69 -7.17
N MET A 99 -1.68 -4.63 -6.97
CA MET A 99 -2.78 -4.27 -7.87
C MET A 99 -2.36 -3.19 -8.88
N PHE A 100 -1.32 -2.43 -8.57
CA PHE A 100 -0.91 -1.25 -9.36
C PHE A 100 0.39 -1.45 -10.14
N CYS A 101 1.46 -1.90 -9.48
CA CYS A 101 2.72 -2.23 -10.13
C CYS A 101 2.99 -3.71 -9.90
N HIS A 102 3.18 -4.45 -10.98
CA HIS A 102 3.55 -5.85 -10.92
C HIS A 102 4.72 -6.06 -11.87
N TYR A 103 5.91 -6.24 -11.32
CA TYR A 103 7.05 -6.68 -12.09
C TYR A 103 6.95 -8.19 -12.28
N ASN A 104 6.83 -8.64 -13.54
CA ASN A 104 6.91 -10.05 -13.82
C ASN A 104 8.38 -10.48 -13.77
N TYR A 105 8.77 -11.20 -12.72
CA TYR A 105 10.12 -11.73 -12.53
C TYR A 105 10.51 -12.86 -13.51
N SER A 106 9.76 -13.04 -14.60
CA SER A 106 10.12 -13.96 -15.68
C SER A 106 11.40 -13.48 -16.37
N ILE A 107 12.54 -14.00 -15.89
CA ILE A 107 13.82 -14.02 -16.60
C ILE A 107 13.79 -15.17 -17.62
#